data_AF-A0A1E7HE09-F1
#
_entry.id   AF-A0A1E7HE09-F1
#
_cell.length_a   1.000
_cell.length_b   1.000
_cell.length_c   1.000
_cell.angle_alpha   90.00
_cell.angle_beta   90.00
_cell.angle_gamma   90.00
#
_symmetry.space_group_name_H-M   'P 1'
#
loop_
_entity.id
_entity.type
_entity.pdbx_description
1 polymer ?
#
loop_
_entity_poly.entity_id
_entity_poly.type
_entity_poly.pdbx_seq_one_letter_code
_entity_poly.pdbx_strand_id
1 'polypeptide(L)' 'MPKDKKIKRVLVIGSGPIIIGQACEFDYSGTQACKALKEEGYEVVLVNSNPATIMTDLGIQKNLP' A
#
# COMPACT_ATOMS: atom_id res chain seq x y z
N MET A 1 10.09 -5.77 19.41
CA MET A 1 9.36 -7.06 19.37
C MET A 1 9.55 -7.68 18.00
N PRO A 2 9.64 -9.01 17.88
CA PRO A 2 9.72 -9.68 16.59
C PRO A 2 8.38 -9.62 15.83
N LYS A 3 8.45 -9.85 14.52
CA LYS A 3 7.31 -9.95 13.60
C LYS A 3 6.30 -11.03 14.03
N ASP A 4 5.00 -10.73 13.98
CA ASP A 4 3.94 -11.72 14.20
C ASP A 4 3.80 -12.65 12.98
N LYS A 5 4.10 -13.93 13.17
CA LYS A 5 4.07 -14.95 12.11
C LYS A 5 2.65 -15.40 11.73
N LYS A 6 1.63 -15.06 12.53
CA LYS A 6 0.22 -15.42 12.25
C LYS A 6 -0.41 -14.53 11.18
N ILE A 7 0.06 -13.28 11.06
CA ILE A 7 -0.40 -12.37 10.02
C ILE A 7 0.25 -12.78 8.69
N LYS A 8 -0.58 -13.08 7.70
CA LYS A 8 -0.13 -13.47 6.34
C LYS A 8 -0.53 -12.44 5.28
N ARG A 9 -1.64 -11.74 5.52
CA ARG A 9 -2.21 -10.76 4.60
C ARG A 9 -2.49 -9.46 5.34
N VAL A 10 -2.23 -8.34 4.69
CA VAL A 10 -2.48 -6.99 5.20
C VAL A 10 -3.29 -6.21 4.17
N LEU A 11 -4.39 -5.59 4.62
CA LEU A 11 -5.13 -4.61 3.85
C LEU A 11 -4.56 -3.22 4.14
N VAL A 12 -4.05 -2.55 3.10
CA VAL A 12 -3.65 -1.15 3.13
C VAL A 12 -4.81 -0.32 2.59
N ILE A 13 -5.23 0.69 3.35
CA ILE A 13 -6.30 1.61 2.96
C ILE A 13 -5.65 2.93 2.55
N GLY A 14 -5.82 3.31 1.29
CA GLY A 14 -5.35 4.57 0.75
C GLY A 14 -6.16 5.76 1.22
N SER A 15 -5.60 6.95 1.04
CA SER A 15 -6.20 8.22 1.46
C SER A 15 -7.34 8.70 0.55
N GLY A 16 -7.47 8.14 -0.66
CA GLY A 16 -8.42 8.62 -1.66
C GLY A 16 -7.89 9.83 -2.45
N PRO A 17 -8.79 10.62 -3.08
CA PRO A 17 -8.43 11.78 -3.89
C PRO A 17 -7.63 12.83 -3.11
N ILE A 18 -6.77 13.56 -3.82
CA ILE A 18 -6.02 14.68 -3.26
C ILE A 18 -6.98 15.83 -2.89
N ILE A 19 -6.85 16.32 -1.65
CA ILE A 19 -7.55 17.52 -1.16
C ILE A 19 -6.56 18.42 -0.39
N ILE A 20 -6.94 19.67 -0.16
CA ILE A 20 -6.14 20.58 0.68
C ILE A 20 -5.99 19.97 2.08
N GLY A 21 -4.75 19.80 2.53
CA GLY A 21 -4.43 19.17 3.81
C GLY A 21 -4.32 17.63 3.77
N GLN A 22 -4.57 17.00 2.62
CA GLN A 22 -4.32 15.57 2.41
C GLN A 22 -3.93 15.32 0.95
N ALA A 23 -2.63 15.34 0.67
CA ALA A 23 -2.11 15.36 -0.69
C ALA A 23 -1.17 14.17 -0.97
N CYS A 24 -0.12 14.42 -1.76
CA CYS A 24 0.76 13.42 -2.33
C CYS A 24 1.59 12.65 -1.29
N GLU A 25 1.72 13.17 -0.07
CA GLU A 25 2.41 12.52 1.02
C GLU A 25 1.85 11.12 1.30
N PHE A 26 0.55 10.90 1.09
CA PHE A 26 -0.08 9.61 1.32
C PHE A 26 0.17 8.61 0.20
N ASP A 27 0.38 9.06 -1.04
CA ASP A 27 0.85 8.17 -2.11
C ASP A 27 2.28 7.72 -1.84
N TYR A 28 3.15 8.64 -1.40
CA TYR A 28 4.51 8.31 -1.01
C TYR A 28 4.55 7.32 0.17
N SER A 29 3.86 7.62 1.28
CA SER A 29 3.80 6.75 2.45
C SER A 29 3.12 5.42 2.16
N GLY A 30 2.01 5.42 1.41
CA GLY A 30 1.31 4.20 1.03
C GLY A 30 2.14 3.30 0.11
N THR A 31 2.89 3.88 -0.83
CA THR A 31 3.85 3.15 -1.67
C THR A 31 4.95 2.52 -0.83
N GLN A 32 5.52 3.25 0.13
CA GLN A 32 6.54 2.69 1.02
C GLN A 32 6.00 1.58 1.91
N ALA A 33 4.79 1.74 2.46
CA ALA A 33 4.14 0.72 3.26
C ALA A 33 3.92 -0.57 2.44
N CYS A 34 3.43 -0.45 1.21
CA CYS A 34 3.24 -1.60 0.31
C CYS A 34 4.57 -2.30 0.02
N LYS A 35 5.65 -1.55 -0.26
CA LYS A 35 6.99 -2.11 -0.49
C LYS A 35 7.53 -2.84 0.74
N ALA A 36 7.53 -2.19 1.90
CA ALA A 36 8.05 -2.77 3.14
C ALA A 36 7.31 -4.06 3.53
N LEU A 37 5.98 -4.06 3.44
CA LEU A 37 5.18 -5.26 3.73
C LEU A 37 5.46 -6.40 2.75
N LYS A 38 5.69 -6.09 1.47
CA LYS A 38 6.06 -7.09 0.46
C LYS A 38 7.45 -7.65 0.66
N GLU A 39 8.44 -6.81 0.97
CA GLU A 39 9.81 -7.22 1.27
C GLU A 39 9.86 -8.14 2.51
N GLU A 40 8.97 -7.90 3.46
CA GLU A 40 8.75 -8.79 4.60
C GLU A 40 7.98 -10.07 4.23
N GLY A 41 7.47 -10.23 3.01
CA GLY A 41 6.77 -11.43 2.56
C GLY A 41 5.30 -11.52 3.00
N TYR A 42 4.64 -10.38 3.26
CA TYR A 42 3.19 -10.34 3.42
C TYR A 42 2.49 -10.28 2.07
N GLU A 43 1.30 -10.89 1.99
CA GLU A 43 0.35 -10.60 0.92
C GLU A 43 -0.30 -9.23 1.19
N VAL A 44 -0.12 -8.28 0.27
CA VAL A 44 -0.66 -6.93 0.43
C VAL A 44 -1.84 -6.75 -0.50
N VAL A 45 -2.99 -6.42 0.08
CA VAL A 45 -4.17 -5.94 -0.65
C VAL A 45 -4.25 -4.43 -0.43
N LEU A 46 -4.37 -3.64 -1.48
CA LEU A 46 -4.50 -2.19 -1.39
C LEU A 46 -5.82 -1.75 -2.01
N VAL A 47 -6.53 -0.86 -1.31
CA VAL A 47 -7.68 -0.13 -1.87
C VAL A 47 -7.40 1.36 -1.84
N ASN A 48 -7.54 2.02 -2.99
CA ASN A 48 -7.47 3.47 -3.09
C ASN A 48 -8.34 3.94 -4.25
N SER A 49 -9.17 4.95 -4.03
CA SER A 49 -10.05 5.50 -5.07
C SER A 49 -9.37 6.54 -5.96
N ASN A 50 -8.16 7.01 -5.60
CA ASN A 50 -7.39 7.90 -6.46
C ASN A 50 -6.58 7.10 -7.50
N PRO A 51 -6.92 7.17 -8.80
CA PRO A 51 -6.21 6.41 -9.83
C PRO A 51 -4.83 7.01 -10.17
N ALA A 52 -4.57 8.26 -9.76
CA ALA A 52 -3.32 8.96 -10.04
C ALA A 52 -2.30 8.77 -8.89
N THR A 53 -2.12 7.54 -8.44
CA THR A 53 -1.17 7.20 -7.36
C THR A 53 -0.24 6.06 -7.77
N ILE A 54 1.04 6.17 -7.40
CA ILE A 54 2.03 5.12 -7.64
C ILE A 54 1.69 3.86 -6.85
N MET A 55 1.11 4.00 -5.65
CA MET A 55 0.74 2.83 -4.85
C MET A 55 -0.30 1.92 -5.53
N THR A 56 -1.15 2.48 -6.40
CA THR A 56 -2.11 1.71 -7.21
C THR A 56 -1.53 1.13 -8.50
N ASP A 57 -0.27 1.40 -8.82
CA ASP A 57 0.38 0.81 -9.99
C ASP A 57 0.47 -0.72 -9.85
N LEU A 58 0.12 -1.43 -10.92
CA LEU A 58 0.24 -2.89 -11.01
C LEU A 58 1.69 -3.36 -10.75
N GLY A 59 2.70 -2.54 -11.07
CA GLY A 59 4.10 -2.83 -10.73
C GLY A 59 4.37 -2.88 -9.22
N ILE A 60 3.70 -2.01 -8.45
CA ILE A 60 3.77 -2.00 -6.98
C ILE A 60 2.86 -3.06 -6.38
N GLN A 61 1.71 -3.35 -7.01
CA GLN A 61 0.74 -4.34 -6.52
C GLN A 61 1.06 -5.79 -6.88
N LYS A 62 1.85 -6.10 -7.91
CA LYS A 62 2.00 -7.49 -8.40
C LYS A 62 2.43 -8.51 -7.33
N ASN A 63 1.44 -9.32 -6.96
CA ASN A 63 1.41 -10.76 -6.72
C ASN A 63 0.01 -11.24 -7.19
N LEU A 64 -0.39 -10.84 -8.40
CA LEU A 64 -1.49 -11.50 -9.11
C LEU A 64 -0.84 -12.57 -10.01
N PRO A 65 -1.41 -13.78 -10.07
CA PRO A 65 -1.00 -14.79 -11.05
C PRO A 65 -1.02 -14.23 -12.48
#